data_AF-A0A945YZE3-F1
#
_entry.id   AF-A0A945YZE3-F1
#
_cell.length_a   1.000
_cell.length_b   1.000
_cell.length_c   1.000
_cell.angle_alpha   90.00
_cell.angle_beta   90.00
_cell.angle_gamma   90.00
#
_symmetry.space_group_name_H-M   'P 1'
#
loop_
_entity.id
_entity.type
_entity.pdbx_description
1 polymer ?
#
loop_
_entity_poly.entity_id
_entity_poly.type
_entity_poly.pdbx_seq_one_letter_code
_entity_poly.pdbx_strand_id
1 'polypeptide(L)' 'MLTREELEKREDSYLASYAMKSMNTRGRAHPEDEHPYRSVYQRDRDRIIHSTASRRLEYKTQVFVNHEG' A
#
# COMPACT_ATOMS: atom_id res chain seq x y z
N MET A 1 15.29 7.60 -9.46
CA MET A 1 14.06 7.02 -8.87
C MET A 1 13.22 6.51 -10.02
N LEU A 2 12.65 5.31 -9.94
CA LEU A 2 11.79 4.79 -11.02
C LEU A 2 10.49 5.58 -11.07
N THR A 3 9.95 5.81 -12.26
CA THR A 3 8.62 6.38 -12.43
C THR A 3 7.56 5.33 -12.09
N ARG A 4 6.32 5.79 -11.80
CA ARG A 4 5.17 4.91 -11.60
C ARG A 4 4.96 3.96 -12.78
N GLU A 5 5.06 4.47 -14.00
CA GLU A 5 4.86 3.68 -15.23
C GLU A 5 5.96 2.61 -15.40
N GLU A 6 7.20 2.91 -15.04
CA GLU A 6 8.29 1.92 -15.04
C GLU A 6 8.06 0.83 -14.01
N LEU A 7 7.51 1.15 -12.84
CA LEU A 7 7.14 0.17 -11.82
C LEU A 7 6.00 -0.73 -12.30
N GLU A 8 4.95 -0.16 -12.89
CA GLU A 8 3.82 -0.91 -13.45
C GLU A 8 4.27 -1.86 -14.57
N LYS A 9 5.17 -1.42 -15.46
CA LYS A 9 5.76 -2.30 -16.50
C LYS A 9 6.58 -3.45 -15.89
N ARG A 10 7.32 -3.18 -14.82
CA ARG A 10 8.05 -4.24 -14.10
C ARG A 10 7.09 -5.23 -13.45
N GLU A 11 6.02 -4.76 -12.83
CA GLU A 11 4.99 -5.64 -12.28
C GLU A 11 4.38 -6.53 -13.36
N ASP A 12 4.14 -5.98 -14.56
CA ASP A 12 3.60 -6.73 -15.69
C ASP A 12 4.51 -7.87 -16.15
N SER A 13 5.83 -7.63 -16.17
CA SER A 13 6.83 -8.60 -16.61
C SER A 13 7.27 -9.61 -15.56
N TYR A 14 7.32 -9.22 -14.28
CA TYR A 14 7.92 -10.02 -13.21
C TYR A 14 6.90 -10.76 -12.33
N LEU A 15 5.67 -10.25 -12.21
CA LEU A 15 4.66 -10.93 -11.40
C LEU A 15 4.05 -12.10 -12.18
N ALA A 16 3.60 -13.12 -11.44
CA ALA A 16 2.88 -14.24 -12.02
C ALA A 16 1.65 -13.77 -12.83
N SER A 17 1.23 -14.55 -13.82
CA SER A 17 0.12 -14.19 -14.72
C SER A 17 -1.20 -13.95 -13.98
N TYR A 18 -1.41 -14.60 -12.83
CA TYR A 18 -2.59 -14.47 -11.98
C TYR A 18 -2.43 -13.43 -10.87
N ALA A 19 -1.28 -12.78 -10.74
CA ALA A 19 -1.05 -11.77 -9.72
C ALA A 19 -1.83 -10.48 -10.02
N MET A 20 -2.28 -9.80 -8.96
CA MET A 20 -2.89 -8.48 -9.11
C MET A 20 -1.82 -7.44 -9.43
N LYS A 21 -1.87 -6.88 -10.64
CA LYS A 21 -0.97 -5.81 -11.11
C LYS A 21 -1.57 -4.44 -10.79
N SER A 22 -0.75 -3.48 -10.39
CA SER A 22 -1.23 -2.15 -9.99
C SER A 22 -1.88 -1.38 -11.15
N MET A 23 -1.37 -1.55 -12.38
CA MET A 23 -1.96 -0.98 -13.60
C MET A 23 -3.41 -1.45 -13.88
N ASN A 24 -3.82 -2.59 -13.32
CA ASN A 24 -5.16 -3.18 -13.52
C ASN A 24 -6.11 -2.84 -12.36
N THR A 25 -5.76 -1.86 -11.51
CA THR A 25 -6.63 -1.41 -10.43
C THR A 25 -7.98 -0.90 -10.96
N ARG A 26 -9.03 -1.03 -10.14
CA ARG A 26 -10.34 -0.39 -10.41
C ARG A 26 -10.34 1.11 -10.04
N GLY A 27 -9.21 1.63 -9.55
CA GLY A 27 -9.09 3.01 -9.11
C GLY A 27 -9.62 3.26 -7.71
N ARG A 28 -9.83 4.54 -7.37
CA ARG A 28 -10.31 5.00 -6.06
C ARG A 28 -11.75 5.48 -6.16
N ALA A 29 -12.48 5.42 -5.05
CA ALA A 29 -13.86 5.93 -4.96
C ALA A 29 -13.94 7.45 -5.20
N HIS A 30 -12.90 8.19 -4.79
CA HIS A 30 -12.75 9.61 -5.07
C HIS A 30 -11.61 9.80 -6.08
N PRO A 31 -11.82 10.53 -7.19
CA PRO A 31 -10.76 10.81 -8.15
C PRO A 31 -9.59 11.54 -7.49
N GLU A 32 -8.39 11.10 -7.82
CA GLU A 32 -7.15 11.69 -7.35
C GLU A 32 -6.11 11.59 -8.46
N ASP A 33 -5.22 12.58 -8.54
CA ASP A 33 -4.12 12.55 -9.51
C ASP A 33 -3.14 11.41 -9.21
N GLU A 34 -2.58 10.84 -10.26
CA GLU A 34 -1.57 9.79 -10.16
C GLU A 34 -0.25 10.31 -9.60
N HIS A 35 0.41 9.51 -8.77
CA HIS A 35 1.70 9.90 -8.19
C HIS A 35 2.82 9.62 -9.21
N PRO A 36 3.80 10.52 -9.40
CA PRO A 36 4.83 10.35 -10.43
C PRO A 36 5.74 9.14 -10.23
N TYR A 37 5.95 8.71 -8.98
CA TYR A 37 6.94 7.69 -8.61
C TYR A 37 6.41 6.51 -7.78
N ARG A 38 5.12 6.48 -7.46
CA ARG A 38 4.55 5.46 -6.56
C ARG A 38 3.36 4.79 -7.25
N SER A 39 3.32 3.46 -7.26
CA SER A 39 2.14 2.73 -7.70
C SER A 39 0.97 2.92 -6.74
N VAL A 40 -0.25 2.63 -7.20
CA VAL A 40 -1.46 2.80 -6.38
C VAL A 40 -1.38 2.05 -5.05
N TYR A 41 -0.80 0.84 -5.03
CA TYR A 41 -0.65 0.04 -3.81
C TYR A 41 0.50 0.52 -2.91
N GLN A 42 1.56 1.10 -3.48
CA GLN A 42 2.59 1.76 -2.67
C GLN A 42 2.02 3.00 -1.96
N ARG A 43 1.15 3.77 -2.63
CA ARG A 43 0.43 4.89 -1.99
C ARG A 43 -0.49 4.42 -0.88
N ASP A 44 -1.20 3.31 -1.07
CA ASP A 44 -2.09 2.74 -0.06
C ASP A 44 -1.33 2.30 1.19
N ARG A 45 -0.20 1.60 1.00
CA ARG A 45 0.69 1.22 2.09
C ARG A 45 1.14 2.45 2.88
N ASP A 46 1.60 3.50 2.21
CA ASP A 46 2.07 4.72 2.86
C ASP A 46 0.93 5.38 3.67
N ARG A 47 -0.30 5.44 3.14
CA ARG A 47 -1.48 5.97 3.88
C ARG A 47 -1.82 5.14 5.12
N ILE A 48 -1.81 3.82 5.00
CA ILE A 48 -2.14 2.89 6.09
C ILE A 48 -1.12 3.04 7.23
N ILE A 49 0.17 3.00 6.91
CA ILE A 49 1.26 3.11 7.89
C ILE A 49 1.18 4.43 8.67
N HIS A 50 0.83 5.53 8.01
CA HIS A 50 0.74 6.85 8.64
C HIS A 50 -0.63 7.16 9.27
N SER A 51 -1.55 6.20 9.31
CA SER A 51 -2.85 6.40 9.95
C SER A 51 -2.74 6.37 11.48
N THR A 52 -3.63 7.10 12.17
CA THR A 52 -3.72 7.04 13.65
C THR A 52 -4.06 5.63 14.14
N ALA A 53 -4.86 4.88 13.39
CA ALA A 53 -5.21 3.50 13.71
C ALA A 53 -3.96 2.60 13.71
N SER A 54 -3.11 2.69 12.69
CA SER A 54 -1.85 1.93 12.61
C SER A 54 -0.90 2.29 13.75
N ARG A 55 -0.72 3.59 14.06
CA ARG A 55 0.11 4.02 15.21
C ARG A 55 -0.38 3.45 16.54
N ARG A 56 -1.70 3.39 16.76
CA ARG A 56 -2.27 2.84 17.99
C ARG A 56 -2.01 1.34 18.17
N LEU A 57 -1.69 0.60 17.09
CA LEU A 57 -1.37 -0.83 17.20
C LEU A 57 -0.08 -1.07 17.98
N GLU A 58 0.85 -0.11 18.03
CA GLU A 58 2.07 -0.20 18.85
C GLU A 58 1.75 -0.40 20.35
N TYR A 59 0.62 0.15 20.81
CA TYR A 59 0.17 0.08 22.20
C TYR A 59 -0.93 -0.97 22.42
N LYS A 60 -1.22 -1.80 21.41
CA LYS A 60 -2.21 -2.88 21.49
C LYS A 60 -1.53 -4.22 21.32
N THR A 61 -1.94 -5.17 22.15
CA THR A 61 -1.51 -6.55 22.05
C THR A 61 -2.50 -7.37 21.22
N GLN A 62 -2.01 -8.45 20.62
CA GLN A 62 -2.83 -9.30 19.75
C GLN A 62 -3.67 -10.34 20.52
N VAL A 63 -3.26 -10.72 21.74
CA VAL A 63 -3.88 -11.81 22.52
C VAL A 63 -4.00 -11.47 24.01
N PHE A 64 -2.90 -11.09 24.65
CA PHE A 64 -2.88 -10.84 26.09
C PHE A 64 -2.92 -9.35 26.39
N VAL A 65 -3.83 -8.90 27.25
CA VAL A 65 -3.80 -7.51 27.73
C VAL A 65 -2.43 -7.25 28.37
N ASN A 66 -1.82 -6.11 28.06
CA ASN A 66 -0.64 -5.64 28.78
C ASN A 66 -0.99 -5.60 30.28
N HIS A 67 -0.54 -6.60 31.04
CA HIS A 67 -0.45 -6.47 32.48
C HIS A 67 0.79 -5.59 32.70
N GLU A 68 0.59 -4.50 33.43
CA GLU A 68 1.67 -3.58 33.79
C GLU A 68 2.86 -4.34 34.40
N GLY A 69 4.06 -3.80 34.21
CA GLY A 69 5.19 -4.14 35.09
C GLY A 69 4.90 -3.66 36.51
#